data_AF-A0A6N6S6E0-F1
#
_entry.id   AF-A0A6N6S6E0-F1
#
_cell.length_a   1.000
_cell.length_b   1.000
_cell.length_c   1.000
_cell.angle_alpha   90.00
_cell.angle_beta   90.00
_cell.angle_gamma   90.00
#
_symmetry.space_group_name_H-M   'P 1'
#
loop_
_entity.id
_entity.type
_entity.pdbx_description
1 polymer ?
#
loop_
_entity_poly.entity_id
_entity_poly.type
_entity_poly.pdbx_seq_one_letter_code
_entity_poly.pdbx_strand_id
1 'polypeptide(L)'
;VTSYVLSIALASVLRTSLIELAQLKVSLVGKSEKMEVLYNYLSGPEFRQRIEAIVESFQSMKEDLDQEKRAMIKMWAKREKQIERIVNNTVGMYGDMEGIIGAALPQIKSLELTEGSASLKTEGS
;
A
#
# COMPACT_ATOMS: atom_id res chain seq x y z
N VAL A 1 -77.55 -23.10 -1.69
CA VAL A 1 -76.15 -23.46 -1.37
C VAL A 1 -75.32 -22.19 -1.31
N THR A 2 -75.41 -21.44 -0.21
CA THR A 2 -74.53 -20.29 0.09
C THR A 2 -74.39 -20.26 1.60
N SER A 3 -73.59 -21.18 2.13
CA SER A 3 -73.36 -21.29 3.57
C SER A 3 -72.63 -20.05 4.06
N TYR A 4 -73.17 -19.40 5.09
CA TYR A 4 -72.58 -18.25 5.81
C TYR A 4 -71.14 -18.51 6.31
N VAL A 5 -70.80 -19.79 6.54
CA VAL A 5 -69.45 -20.18 6.94
C VAL A 5 -68.43 -19.96 5.81
N LEU A 6 -68.85 -20.13 4.55
CA LEU A 6 -67.97 -19.98 3.39
C LEU A 6 -67.60 -18.50 3.14
N SER A 7 -68.51 -17.56 3.44
CA SER A 7 -68.24 -16.13 3.28
C SER A 7 -67.23 -15.63 4.31
N ILE A 8 -67.24 -16.17 5.54
CA ILE A 8 -66.23 -15.85 6.56
C ILE A 8 -64.85 -16.37 6.14
N ALA A 9 -64.77 -17.62 5.67
CA ALA A 9 -63.52 -18.20 5.20
C ALA A 9 -62.95 -17.40 4.01
N LEU A 10 -63.79 -17.06 3.03
CA LEU A 10 -63.41 -16.26 1.87
C LEU A 10 -62.96 -14.84 2.27
N ALA A 11 -63.71 -14.18 3.17
CA ALA A 11 -63.34 -12.86 3.68
C ALA A 11 -62.00 -12.89 4.44
N SER A 12 -61.75 -13.96 5.21
CA SER A 12 -60.48 -14.15 5.93
C SER A 12 -59.32 -14.33 4.96
N VAL A 13 -59.47 -15.18 3.93
CA VAL A 13 -58.44 -15.40 2.92
C VAL A 13 -58.17 -14.11 2.14
N LEU A 14 -59.21 -13.43 1.69
CA LEU A 14 -59.08 -12.16 0.97
C LEU A 14 -58.39 -11.08 1.81
N ARG A 15 -58.72 -11.00 3.11
CA ARG A 15 -58.07 -10.08 4.05
C ARG A 15 -56.58 -10.37 4.15
N THR A 16 -56.20 -11.63 4.33
CA THR A 16 -54.79 -12.03 4.41
C THR A 16 -54.06 -11.67 3.12
N SER A 17 -54.62 -12.01 1.96
CA SER A 17 -54.03 -11.68 0.65
C SER A 17 -53.86 -10.17 0.44
N LEU A 18 -54.84 -9.33 0.85
CA LEU A 18 -54.72 -7.88 0.74
C LEU A 18 -53.64 -7.30 1.66
N ILE A 19 -53.47 -7.86 2.87
CA ILE A 19 -52.42 -7.45 3.81
C ILE A 19 -51.03 -7.80 3.24
N GLU A 20 -50.85 -9.01 2.72
CA GLU A 20 -49.60 -9.45 2.09
C GLU A 20 -49.24 -8.56 0.88
N LEU A 21 -50.22 -8.25 0.03
CA LEU A 21 -50.03 -7.39 -1.14
C LEU A 21 -49.63 -5.95 -0.73
N ALA A 22 -50.22 -5.42 0.33
CA ALA A 22 -49.85 -4.12 0.88
C ALA A 22 -48.42 -4.12 1.43
N GLN A 23 -48.03 -5.17 2.16
CA GLN A 23 -46.67 -5.34 2.68
C GLN A 23 -45.63 -5.43 1.55
N LEU A 24 -45.93 -6.17 0.48
CA LEU A 24 -45.08 -6.27 -0.71
C LEU A 24 -44.92 -4.91 -1.40
N LYS A 25 -46.02 -4.15 -1.58
CA LYS A 25 -45.96 -2.81 -2.17
C LYS A 25 -45.09 -1.86 -1.34
N VAL A 26 -45.23 -1.86 -0.02
CA VAL A 26 -44.40 -1.03 0.88
C VAL A 26 -42.92 -1.43 0.82
N SER A 27 -42.61 -2.73 0.71
CA SER A 27 -41.24 -3.23 0.59
C SER A 27 -40.54 -2.80 -0.71
N LEU A 28 -41.30 -2.66 -1.81
CA LEU A 28 -40.77 -2.25 -3.12
C LEU A 28 -40.45 -0.75 -3.20
N VAL A 29 -41.28 0.10 -2.58
CA VAL A 29 -41.09 1.57 -2.59
C VAL A 29 -39.76 1.96 -1.94
N GLY A 30 -39.45 1.41 -0.76
CA GLY A 30 -38.22 1.75 -0.03
C GLY A 30 -36.91 1.25 -0.67
N LYS A 31 -36.97 0.24 -1.55
CA LYS A 31 -35.81 -0.21 -2.33
C LYS A 31 -35.57 0.67 -3.56
N SER A 32 -36.64 1.06 -4.24
CA SER A 32 -36.58 1.93 -5.42
C SER A 32 -36.02 3.31 -5.06
N GLU A 33 -36.53 3.92 -3.99
CA GLU A 33 -36.13 5.24 -3.53
C GLU A 33 -34.64 5.29 -3.12
N LYS A 34 -34.16 4.29 -2.38
CA LYS A 34 -32.74 4.20 -2.00
C LYS A 34 -31.82 4.03 -3.20
N MET A 35 -32.24 3.25 -4.19
CA MET A 35 -31.48 3.04 -5.42
C MET A 35 -31.42 4.33 -6.25
N GLU A 36 -32.52 5.07 -6.32
CA GLU A 36 -32.60 6.36 -7.01
C GLU A 36 -31.71 7.41 -6.35
N VAL A 37 -31.68 7.50 -5.01
CA VAL A 37 -30.78 8.39 -4.27
C VAL A 37 -29.30 8.07 -4.57
N LEU A 38 -28.93 6.79 -4.56
CA LEU A 38 -27.57 6.37 -4.90
C LEU A 38 -27.22 6.69 -6.36
N TYR A 39 -28.14 6.43 -7.28
CA TYR A 39 -27.94 6.74 -8.69
C TYR A 39 -27.76 8.24 -8.93
N ASN A 40 -28.58 9.08 -8.29
CA ASN A 40 -28.50 10.53 -8.37
C ASN A 40 -27.19 11.06 -7.78
N TYR A 41 -26.70 10.46 -6.69
CA TYR A 41 -25.40 10.79 -6.13
C TYR A 41 -24.24 10.41 -7.05
N LEU A 42 -24.20 9.15 -7.52
CA LEU A 42 -23.14 8.62 -8.37
C LEU A 42 -23.08 9.32 -9.74
N SER A 43 -24.23 9.73 -10.27
CA SER A 43 -24.34 10.50 -11.51
C SER A 43 -24.24 12.01 -11.28
N GLY A 44 -24.19 12.44 -10.02
CA GLY A 44 -24.23 13.83 -9.61
C GLY A 44 -22.84 14.48 -9.55
N PRO A 45 -22.81 15.82 -9.51
CA PRO A 45 -21.55 16.57 -9.45
C PRO A 45 -20.76 16.33 -8.16
N GLU A 46 -21.41 16.00 -7.05
CA GLU A 46 -20.74 15.78 -5.76
C GLU A 46 -19.81 14.57 -5.79
N PHE A 47 -20.28 13.43 -6.33
CA PHE A 47 -19.46 12.24 -6.45
C PHE A 47 -18.24 12.50 -7.35
N ARG A 48 -18.47 13.14 -8.50
CA ARG A 48 -17.39 13.52 -9.42
C ARG A 48 -16.35 14.41 -8.74
N GLN A 49 -16.78 15.46 -8.04
CA GLN A 49 -15.87 16.38 -7.33
C GLN A 49 -15.04 15.67 -6.27
N ARG A 50 -15.63 14.72 -5.54
CA ARG A 50 -14.90 13.90 -4.55
C ARG A 50 -13.84 13.04 -5.22
N ILE A 51 -14.15 12.43 -6.36
CA ILE A 51 -13.16 11.63 -7.12
C ILE A 51 -12.06 12.52 -7.69
N GLU A 52 -12.39 13.68 -8.25
CA GLU A 52 -11.41 14.65 -8.77
C GLU A 52 -10.44 15.09 -7.66
N ALA A 53 -10.93 15.46 -6.48
CA ALA A 53 -10.08 15.82 -5.33
C ALA A 53 -9.16 14.68 -4.87
N ILE A 54 -9.66 13.43 -4.93
CA ILE A 54 -8.86 12.23 -4.63
C ILE A 54 -7.75 12.06 -5.67
N VAL A 55 -8.07 12.17 -6.96
CA VAL A 55 -7.10 12.04 -8.06
C VAL A 55 -6.02 13.11 -7.97
N GLU A 56 -6.41 14.37 -7.72
CA GLU A 56 -5.47 15.48 -7.53
C GLU A 56 -4.54 15.24 -6.35
N SER A 57 -5.07 14.78 -5.21
CA SER A 57 -4.25 14.44 -4.04
C SER A 57 -3.28 13.30 -4.34
N PHE A 58 -3.71 12.26 -5.05
CA PHE A 58 -2.83 11.16 -5.45
C PHE A 58 -1.72 11.62 -6.39
N GLN A 59 -2.04 12.49 -7.34
CA GLN A 59 -1.06 13.03 -8.27
C GLN A 59 -0.02 13.87 -7.54
N SER A 60 -0.44 14.78 -6.64
CA SER A 60 0.46 15.56 -5.80
C SER A 60 1.38 14.65 -4.96
N MET A 61 0.83 13.67 -4.26
CA MET A 61 1.62 12.73 -3.44
C MET A 61 2.64 11.95 -4.29
N LYS A 62 2.29 11.58 -5.53
CA LYS A 62 3.20 10.88 -6.43
C LYS A 62 4.35 11.78 -6.89
N GLU A 63 4.05 13.02 -7.21
CA GLU A 63 5.05 14.02 -7.62
C GLU A 63 6.02 14.34 -6.49
N ASP A 64 5.51 14.52 -5.26
CA ASP A 64 6.33 14.72 -4.06
C ASP A 64 7.27 13.53 -3.83
N LEU A 65 6.73 12.30 -3.87
CA LEU A 65 7.54 11.09 -3.71
C LEU A 65 8.65 10.97 -4.77
N ASP A 66 8.38 11.33 -6.02
CA ASP A 66 9.38 11.28 -7.08
C ASP A 66 10.43 12.39 -6.97
N GLN A 67 10.07 13.54 -6.39
CA GLN A 67 11.04 14.58 -6.01
C GLN A 67 11.93 14.12 -4.86
N GLU A 68 11.35 13.55 -3.81
CA GLU A 68 12.08 12.99 -2.67
C GLU A 68 13.07 11.92 -3.12
N LYS A 69 12.64 10.96 -3.95
CA LYS A 69 13.52 9.92 -4.51
C LYS A 69 14.73 10.51 -5.22
N ARG A 70 14.52 11.51 -6.09
CA ARG A 70 15.63 12.17 -6.81
C ARG A 70 16.58 12.90 -5.86
N ALA A 71 16.05 13.59 -4.85
CA ALA A 71 16.86 14.26 -3.84
C ALA A 71 17.69 13.26 -3.00
N MET A 72 17.07 12.14 -2.60
CA MET A 72 17.73 11.09 -1.82
C MET A 72 18.84 10.40 -2.59
N ILE A 73 18.64 10.08 -3.87
CA ILE A 73 19.69 9.52 -4.73
C ILE A 73 20.91 10.44 -4.78
N LYS A 74 20.69 11.75 -4.98
CA LYS A 74 21.78 12.74 -4.96
C LYS A 74 22.49 12.79 -3.60
N MET A 75 21.73 12.72 -2.50
CA MET A 75 22.29 12.74 -1.15
C MET A 75 23.11 11.48 -0.85
N TRP A 76 22.61 10.29 -1.24
CA TRP A 76 23.33 9.04 -1.11
C TRP A 76 24.64 9.06 -1.90
N ALA A 77 24.61 9.46 -3.17
CA ALA A 77 25.81 9.57 -3.99
C ALA A 77 26.86 10.53 -3.39
N LYS A 78 26.42 11.64 -2.79
CA LYS A 78 27.33 12.55 -2.07
C LYS A 78 27.94 11.89 -0.84
N ARG A 79 27.13 11.22 -0.02
CA ARG A 79 27.60 10.57 1.22
C ARG A 79 28.53 9.40 0.91
N GLU A 80 28.23 8.62 -0.11
CA GLU A 80 29.07 7.51 -0.55
C GLU A 80 30.47 7.99 -0.95
N LYS A 81 30.57 9.04 -1.77
CA LYS A 81 31.88 9.67 -2.10
C LYS A 81 32.63 10.20 -0.87
N GLN A 82 31.90 10.75 0.11
CA GLN A 82 32.52 11.23 1.35
C GLN A 82 33.07 10.07 2.18
N ILE A 83 32.31 8.99 2.30
CA ILE A 83 32.73 7.77 3.00
C ILE A 83 33.95 7.18 2.31
N GLU A 84 33.92 7.02 0.98
CA GLU A 84 35.03 6.49 0.19
C GLU A 84 36.30 7.33 0.39
N ARG A 85 36.20 8.66 0.35
CA ARG A 85 37.34 9.54 0.61
C ARG A 85 37.92 9.33 2.01
N ILE A 86 37.07 9.21 3.03
CA ILE A 86 37.51 8.99 4.40
C ILE A 86 38.20 7.63 4.51
N VAL A 87 37.61 6.58 3.95
CA VAL A 87 38.19 5.22 3.93
C VAL A 87 39.56 5.25 3.27
N ASN A 88 39.68 5.82 2.07
CA ASN A 88 40.95 5.90 1.34
C ASN A 88 42.00 6.68 2.14
N ASN A 89 41.63 7.79 2.77
CA ASN A 89 42.53 8.56 3.62
C ASN A 89 43.00 7.75 4.85
N THR A 90 42.08 7.03 5.51
CA THR A 90 42.41 6.23 6.69
C THR A 90 43.31 5.05 6.33
N VAL A 91 43.04 4.37 5.22
CA VAL A 91 43.89 3.27 4.72
C VAL A 91 45.26 3.79 4.30
N GLY A 92 45.32 4.90 3.57
CA GLY A 92 46.58 5.55 3.17
C GLY A 92 47.43 5.93 4.38
N MET A 93 46.82 6.60 5.38
CA MET A 93 47.51 6.94 6.63
C MET A 93 48.01 5.69 7.38
N TYR A 94 47.21 4.62 7.42
CA TYR A 94 47.63 3.36 8.03
C TYR A 94 48.85 2.75 7.32
N GLY A 95 48.85 2.72 5.98
CA GLY A 95 49.99 2.28 5.18
C GLY A 95 51.23 3.18 5.33
N ASP A 96 51.04 4.50 5.41
CA ASP A 96 52.13 5.46 5.67
C ASP A 96 52.76 5.18 7.05
N MET A 97 51.94 4.94 8.08
CA MET A 97 52.42 4.58 9.41
C MET A 97 53.14 3.21 9.40
N GLU A 98 52.59 2.21 8.70
CA GLU A 98 53.22 0.89 8.56
C GLU A 98 54.60 1.01 7.90
N GLY A 99 54.76 1.88 6.89
CA GLY A 99 56.05 2.17 6.27
C GLY A 99 57.07 2.83 7.21
N ILE A 100 56.62 3.65 8.17
CA ILE A 100 57.48 4.37 9.12
C ILE A 100 57.88 3.48 10.31
N ILE A 101 56.91 2.81 10.95
CA ILE A 101 57.13 2.06 12.19
C ILE A 101 57.20 0.54 12.01
N GLY A 102 56.93 0.04 10.79
CA GLY A 102 57.02 -1.38 10.45
C GLY A 102 56.13 -2.27 11.31
N ALA A 103 56.66 -3.44 11.68
CA ALA A 103 55.95 -4.48 12.45
C ALA A 103 55.51 -4.07 13.86
N ALA A 104 55.82 -2.85 14.33
CA ALA A 104 55.34 -2.31 15.59
C ALA A 104 53.93 -1.70 15.50
N LEU A 105 53.38 -1.49 14.29
CA LEU A 105 52.02 -0.99 14.13
C LEU A 105 50.99 -2.09 14.47
N PRO A 106 50.02 -1.82 15.36
CA PRO A 106 48.96 -2.78 15.66
C PRO A 106 48.08 -3.07 14.44
N GLN A 107 47.92 -4.35 14.12
CA GLN A 107 47.11 -4.80 12.98
C GLN A 107 45.62 -4.49 13.13
N ILE A 108 45.02 -3.90 12.10
CA ILE A 108 43.58 -3.63 12.03
C ILE A 108 42.92 -4.66 11.12
N LYS A 109 42.24 -5.65 11.72
CA LYS A 109 41.57 -6.76 11.01
C LYS A 109 40.67 -6.36 9.84
N SER A 110 40.02 -5.19 9.89
CA SER A 110 39.14 -4.71 8.81
C SER A 110 39.88 -4.16 7.59
N LEU A 111 41.19 -3.93 7.70
CA LEU A 111 42.05 -3.44 6.62
C LEU A 111 42.93 -4.55 6.01
N GLU A 112 43.00 -5.71 6.68
CA GLU A 112 43.75 -6.86 6.19
C GLU A 112 42.96 -7.63 5.13
N LEU A 113 43.67 -8.12 4.11
CA LEU A 113 43.13 -9.09 3.17
C LEU A 113 42.86 -10.39 3.94
N THR A 114 41.60 -10.67 4.28
CA THR A 114 41.24 -11.99 4.80
C THR A 114 41.45 -12.99 3.67
N GLU A 115 42.31 -14.00 3.85
CA GLU A 115 42.63 -15.08 2.89
C GLU A 115 41.45 -16.04 2.60
N GLY A 116 40.22 -15.52 2.49
CA GLY A 116 38.99 -16.28 2.36
C GLY A 116 38.50 -16.55 0.94
N SER A 117 39.23 -16.16 -0.11
CA SER A 117 38.82 -16.37 -1.51
C SER A 117 39.62 -17.44 -2.28
N ALA A 118 40.48 -18.21 -1.61
CA ALA A 118 41.28 -19.27 -2.24
C ALA A 118 41.26 -20.60 -1.46
N SER A 119 40.10 -21.25 -1.38
CA SER A 119 40.04 -22.70 -1.08
C SER A 119 38.74 -23.35 -1.54
N LEU A 120 38.49 -23.34 -2.86
CA LEU A 120 37.75 -24.44 -3.48
C LEU A 120 38.70 -25.64 -3.51
N LYS A 121 38.78 -26.37 -2.39
CA LYS A 121 39.41 -27.69 -2.37
C LYS A 121 38.64 -28.58 -3.33
N THR A 122 39.37 -29.09 -4.31
CA THR A 122 38.98 -30.20 -5.17
C THR A 122 38.68 -31.42 -4.28
N GLU A 123 37.40 -31.70 -4.05
CA GLU A 123 36.96 -33.03 -3.63
C GLU A 123 36.82 -33.89 -4.90
N GLY A 124 37.74 -34.84 -5.01
CA GLY A 124 37.82 -35.80 -6.09
C GLY A 124 38.85 -36.87 -5.74
N SER A 125 38.54 -37.68 -4.71
CA SER A 125 39.10 -39.01 -4.51
C SER A 125 37.99 -39.97 -4.13
#